data_AF-A0A842N5E3-F1
#
_entry.id   AF-A0A842N5E3-F1
#
_cell.length_a   1.000
_cell.length_b   1.000
_cell.length_c   1.000
_cell.angle_alpha   90.00
_cell.angle_beta   90.00
_cell.angle_gamma   90.00
#
_symmetry.space_group_name_H-M   'P 1'
#
loop_
_entity.id
_entity.type
_entity.pdbx_description
1 polymer ?
#
loop_
_entity_poly.entity_id
_entity_poly.type
_entity_poly.pdbx_seq_one_letter_code
_entity_poly.pdbx_strand_id
1 'polypeptide(L)'
;TIPFFLGQDARSVGDSKSNRTGIDLLKRLNVPVFEPIISYHMTLEEWESSIGLSNDIGWSVAMPEFEGVIEPIIIGAGGRHDEYIERAPIRERCERLAMRVRRWIELARKPVSQRRVAFILHNNPCASVEAAVGGGAHLDTLESVARIMNRMVEAGYSLENVPATGGELIENIMNRKAISEFRWTTIEEIVAKGGVLAYQTKEEYERWFNTLSPTVRDRVCEAWGNPPGEEKNGIPAAMLYQGKIVITGVRYGNVVICVQPKRGCAGARCDGQVCKILHDPDVPPTHQYMATYRYIEESFGADVIIHVGTHGNLEFLPGKGVGLSRDCYPDICIGTIPHLYIYNADNPPEGTIAKRRSYAVLIDHMQTVMTQSGLYDELLEVDRLLGEYESAKHDHARSHELRDLLIEAIKAANLDKGIKLTEDTPLEEIVRRTHNELSRVRNTQIDSGMHIFGQIPEGYKRVEFINAVLRFEGNGISPRRIIASMMGLDLDTLLSDQGAINEHYGKSHGQLLE
;
A
#
# COMPACT_ATOMS: atom_id res chain seq x y z
N THR A 1 2.55 24.17 21.47
CA THR A 1 4.00 24.08 21.27
C THR A 1 4.21 22.90 20.36
N ILE A 2 4.75 23.12 19.16
CA ILE A 2 4.96 22.06 18.18
C ILE A 2 5.96 21.06 18.80
N PRO A 3 5.66 19.76 18.88
CA PRO A 3 6.56 18.74 19.44
C PRO A 3 7.95 18.75 18.77
N PHE A 4 8.04 19.30 17.54
CA PHE A 4 9.27 19.57 16.77
C PHE A 4 10.39 20.30 17.53
N PHE A 5 10.07 20.96 18.65
CA PHE A 5 11.03 21.70 19.47
C PHE A 5 11.29 21.10 20.86
N LEU A 6 10.76 19.91 21.16
CA LEU A 6 11.05 19.24 22.44
C LEU A 6 12.56 18.93 22.54
N GLY A 7 13.27 19.74 23.32
CA GLY A 7 14.72 19.62 23.50
C GLY A 7 15.57 20.49 22.56
N GLN A 8 14.96 21.36 21.74
CA GLN A 8 15.69 22.36 20.96
C GLN A 8 15.87 23.67 21.74
N ASP A 9 17.08 24.24 21.65
CA ASP A 9 17.34 25.62 22.08
C ASP A 9 16.92 26.58 20.95
N ALA A 10 16.41 27.77 21.27
CA ALA A 10 15.81 28.71 20.30
C ALA A 10 16.75 29.13 19.15
N ARG A 11 18.05 28.89 19.30
CA ARG A 11 19.09 29.16 18.29
C ARG A 11 19.36 27.98 17.32
N SER A 12 18.74 26.83 17.53
CA SER A 12 18.99 25.57 16.80
C SER A 12 17.82 25.08 15.95
N VAL A 13 16.80 25.93 15.78
CA VAL A 13 15.62 25.68 14.94
C VAL A 13 16.07 25.40 13.51
N GLY A 14 15.95 24.14 13.08
CA GLY A 14 16.31 23.67 11.74
C GLY A 14 17.57 22.80 11.64
N ASP A 15 18.27 22.51 12.74
CA ASP A 15 19.39 21.56 12.72
C ASP A 15 18.91 20.11 12.90
N SER A 16 19.06 19.28 11.87
CA SER A 16 18.69 17.85 11.90
C SER A 16 19.32 17.03 13.05
N LYS A 17 20.44 17.49 13.62
CA LYS A 17 21.10 16.83 14.75
C LYS A 17 20.39 17.03 16.08
N SER A 18 19.67 18.15 16.26
CA SER A 18 18.96 18.46 17.51
C SER A 18 17.64 17.69 17.65
N ASN A 19 16.99 17.28 16.54
CA ASN A 19 15.76 16.47 16.54
C ASN A 19 15.89 15.09 17.23
N ARG A 20 17.10 14.56 17.38
CA ARG A 20 17.32 13.25 18.02
C ARG A 20 16.94 13.26 19.50
N THR A 21 17.02 14.40 20.20
CA THR A 21 16.74 14.48 21.64
C THR A 21 15.24 14.38 21.96
N GLY A 22 14.38 14.97 21.13
CA GLY A 22 12.91 14.92 21.28
C GLY A 22 12.33 13.53 21.02
N ILE A 23 12.71 12.90 19.90
CA ILE A 23 12.24 11.54 19.56
C ILE A 23 12.68 10.53 20.62
N ASP A 24 13.92 10.63 21.12
CA ASP A 24 14.42 9.74 22.18
C ASP A 24 13.63 9.91 23.49
N LEU A 25 13.19 11.13 23.83
CA LEU A 25 12.30 11.39 24.95
C LEU A 25 10.94 10.72 24.74
N LEU A 26 10.32 10.90 23.56
CA LEU A 26 9.02 10.29 23.23
C LEU A 26 9.09 8.75 23.27
N LYS A 27 10.19 8.16 22.78
CA LYS A 27 10.45 6.71 22.87
C LYS A 27 10.54 6.23 24.32
N ARG A 28 11.16 7.01 25.21
CA ARG A 28 11.22 6.68 26.65
C ARG A 28 9.86 6.77 27.33
N LEU A 29 9.03 7.72 26.92
CA LEU A 29 7.64 7.83 27.41
C LEU A 29 6.78 6.66 26.93
N ASN A 30 7.04 6.16 25.71
CA ASN A 30 6.38 4.99 25.12
C ASN A 30 4.84 5.11 25.13
N VAL A 31 4.33 6.25 24.68
CA VAL A 31 2.90 6.56 24.58
C VAL A 31 2.55 7.04 23.17
N PRO A 32 1.31 6.84 22.71
CA PRO A 32 0.83 7.50 21.49
C PRO A 32 0.87 9.02 21.63
N VAL A 33 1.38 9.71 20.61
CA VAL A 33 1.54 11.17 20.58
C VAL A 33 0.61 11.77 19.53
N PHE A 34 -0.23 12.71 19.96
CA PHE A 34 -1.20 13.40 19.10
C PHE A 34 -0.86 14.88 19.02
N GLU A 35 -1.03 15.46 17.83
CA GLU A 35 -1.01 16.90 17.64
C GLU A 35 -2.26 17.32 16.88
N PRO A 36 -3.30 17.77 17.60
CA PRO A 36 -4.49 18.25 16.95
C PRO A 36 -4.24 19.63 16.33
N ILE A 37 -4.87 19.86 15.18
CA ILE A 37 -4.60 21.03 14.35
C ILE A 37 -5.54 22.16 14.74
N ILE A 38 -4.98 23.36 14.86
CA ILE A 38 -5.73 24.60 14.91
C ILE A 38 -5.29 25.41 13.69
N SER A 39 -6.18 25.58 12.71
CA SER A 39 -5.84 26.36 11.51
C SER A 39 -5.65 27.83 11.87
N TYR A 40 -4.59 28.44 11.34
CA TYR A 40 -4.29 29.87 11.49
C TYR A 40 -4.68 30.70 10.28
N HIS A 41 -5.07 30.03 9.20
CA HIS A 41 -5.20 30.60 7.87
C HIS A 41 -6.62 30.49 7.30
N MET A 42 -7.53 29.83 8.01
CA MET A 42 -8.92 29.64 7.59
C MET A 42 -9.88 29.86 8.75
N THR A 43 -10.99 30.52 8.48
CA THR A 43 -12.16 30.49 9.37
C THR A 43 -12.82 29.11 9.34
N LEU A 44 -13.78 28.89 10.24
CA LEU A 44 -14.56 27.66 10.25
C LEU A 44 -15.31 27.46 8.93
N GLU A 45 -15.98 28.50 8.44
CA GLU A 45 -16.76 28.46 7.20
C GLU A 45 -15.87 28.21 5.96
N GLU A 46 -14.68 28.82 5.93
CA GLU A 46 -13.69 28.60 4.87
C GLU A 46 -13.18 27.15 4.88
N TRP A 47 -12.85 26.61 6.05
CA TRP A 47 -12.43 25.21 6.15
C TRP A 47 -13.58 24.25 5.80
N GLU A 48 -14.81 24.52 6.21
CA GLU A 48 -15.97 23.68 5.89
C GLU A 48 -16.24 23.61 4.38
N SER A 49 -16.12 24.74 3.68
CA SER A 49 -16.32 24.84 2.24
C SER A 49 -15.12 24.40 1.37
N SER A 50 -13.93 24.27 1.96
CA SER A 50 -12.71 23.89 1.22
C SER A 50 -12.54 22.37 1.01
N ILE A 51 -11.51 22.01 0.25
CA ILE A 51 -11.04 20.62 0.11
C ILE A 51 -10.18 20.13 1.29
N GLY A 52 -10.08 20.89 2.40
CA GLY A 52 -9.24 20.60 3.55
C GLY A 52 -8.26 21.73 3.88
N LEU A 53 -7.26 21.43 4.71
CA LEU A 53 -6.20 22.40 5.03
C LEU A 53 -5.30 22.66 3.81
N SER A 54 -4.67 23.84 3.76
CA SER A 54 -3.68 24.19 2.72
C SER A 54 -2.38 24.72 3.34
N ASN A 55 -2.40 25.96 3.85
CA ASN A 55 -1.21 26.63 4.39
C ASN A 55 -0.68 25.98 5.68
N ASP A 56 -1.57 25.38 6.47
CA ASP A 56 -1.22 24.71 7.72
C ASP A 56 -0.50 23.36 7.50
N ILE A 57 -0.52 22.77 6.30
CA ILE A 57 -0.01 21.41 6.05
C ILE A 57 1.47 21.29 6.41
N GLY A 58 2.30 22.26 6.02
CA GLY A 58 3.74 22.17 6.23
C GLY A 58 4.10 22.05 7.71
N TRP A 59 3.58 22.97 8.52
CA TRP A 59 3.95 23.06 9.94
C TRP A 59 3.10 22.20 10.86
N SER A 60 1.80 22.07 10.60
CA SER A 60 0.86 21.39 11.51
C SER A 60 0.58 19.94 11.14
N VAL A 61 1.11 19.45 10.01
CA VAL A 61 0.92 18.05 9.55
C VAL A 61 2.25 17.41 9.18
N ALA A 62 2.97 17.95 8.21
CA ALA A 62 4.15 17.31 7.65
C ALA A 62 5.32 17.26 8.64
N MET A 63 5.62 18.37 9.34
CA MET A 63 6.69 18.39 10.35
C MET A 63 6.43 17.40 11.51
N PRO A 64 5.24 17.37 12.14
CA PRO A 64 4.91 16.38 13.17
C PRO A 64 4.99 14.92 12.70
N GLU A 65 4.70 14.65 11.43
CA GLU A 65 4.81 13.29 10.86
C GLU A 65 6.25 12.72 10.95
N PHE A 66 7.28 13.57 10.91
CA PHE A 66 8.69 13.15 11.09
C PHE A 66 9.01 12.68 12.52
N GLU A 67 8.19 13.06 13.50
CA GLU A 67 8.37 12.69 14.91
C GLU A 67 7.51 11.48 15.31
N GLY A 68 6.75 10.92 14.37
CA GLY A 68 5.82 9.83 14.63
C GLY A 68 4.52 10.27 15.29
N VAL A 69 4.17 11.57 15.21
CA VAL A 69 2.87 12.07 15.67
C VAL A 69 1.76 11.50 14.78
N ILE A 70 0.66 11.10 15.42
CA ILE A 70 -0.46 10.43 14.77
C ILE A 70 -1.72 11.30 14.75
N GLU A 71 -2.59 11.01 13.78
CA GLU A 71 -3.96 11.52 13.68
C GLU A 71 -4.08 13.07 13.61
N PRO A 72 -3.80 13.67 12.44
CA PRO A 72 -3.85 15.13 12.24
C PRO A 72 -5.30 15.66 12.18
N ILE A 73 -6.01 15.58 13.32
CA ILE A 73 -7.40 16.01 13.46
C ILE A 73 -7.45 17.51 13.74
N ILE A 74 -8.14 18.25 12.88
CA ILE A 74 -8.46 19.65 13.13
C ILE A 74 -9.47 19.77 14.27
N ILE A 75 -9.19 20.61 15.26
CA ILE A 75 -10.04 20.89 16.42
C ILE A 75 -10.40 22.37 16.56
N GLY A 76 -9.80 23.22 15.75
CA GLY A 76 -10.01 24.65 15.80
C GLY A 76 -9.73 25.29 14.45
N ALA A 77 -10.48 26.34 14.15
CA ALA A 77 -10.23 27.23 13.03
C ALA A 77 -10.24 28.67 13.54
N GLY A 78 -9.58 29.57 12.84
CA GLY A 78 -9.30 30.89 13.35
C GLY A 78 -8.98 31.89 12.25
N GLY A 79 -9.65 33.04 12.31
CA GLY A 79 -9.39 34.17 11.43
C GLY A 79 -8.45 35.18 12.08
N ARG A 80 -7.70 35.89 11.25
CA ARG A 80 -6.97 37.09 11.68
C ARG A 80 -7.87 38.30 11.47
N HIS A 81 -8.24 38.96 12.55
CA HIS A 81 -8.87 40.26 12.53
C HIS A 81 -7.78 41.35 12.69
N ASP A 82 -8.11 42.60 12.37
CA ASP A 82 -7.15 43.71 12.44
C ASP A 82 -6.56 43.90 13.85
N GLU A 83 -7.34 43.62 14.90
CA GLU A 83 -6.97 43.85 16.29
C GLU A 83 -6.58 42.58 17.07
N TYR A 84 -6.99 41.39 16.62
CA TYR A 84 -6.72 40.13 17.32
C TYR A 84 -6.80 38.91 16.40
N ILE A 85 -6.28 37.78 16.88
CA ILE A 85 -6.42 36.48 16.22
C ILE A 85 -7.53 35.72 16.94
N GLU A 86 -8.59 35.38 16.23
CA GLU A 86 -9.66 34.54 16.76
C GLU A 86 -9.27 33.07 16.63
N ARG A 87 -9.64 32.26 17.63
CA ARG A 87 -9.51 30.80 17.57
C ARG A 87 -10.77 30.18 18.16
N ALA A 88 -11.59 29.62 17.29
CA ALA A 88 -12.84 28.98 17.68
C ALA A 88 -12.65 27.45 17.69
N PRO A 89 -13.09 26.75 18.76
CA PRO A 89 -13.06 25.29 18.78
C PRO A 89 -14.16 24.73 17.86
N ILE A 90 -13.80 23.68 17.13
CA ILE A 90 -14.72 22.88 16.33
C ILE A 90 -15.19 21.73 17.22
N ARG A 91 -16.29 21.95 17.94
CA ARG A 91 -16.69 21.15 19.11
C ARG A 91 -16.78 19.65 18.82
N GLU A 92 -17.45 19.28 17.73
CA GLU A 92 -17.63 17.88 17.34
C GLU A 92 -16.31 17.22 16.94
N ARG A 93 -15.33 17.99 16.46
CA ARG A 93 -13.98 17.48 16.21
C ARG A 93 -13.15 17.33 17.48
N CYS A 94 -13.28 18.24 18.43
CA CYS A 94 -12.70 18.07 19.77
C CYS A 94 -13.23 16.77 20.41
N GLU A 95 -14.53 16.52 20.31
CA GLU A 95 -15.15 15.28 20.79
C GLU A 95 -14.60 14.05 20.05
N ARG A 96 -14.43 14.12 18.72
CA ARG A 96 -13.82 13.01 17.96
C ARG A 96 -12.40 12.71 18.42
N LEU A 97 -11.55 13.72 18.58
CA LEU A 97 -10.19 13.54 19.11
C LEU A 97 -10.22 12.88 20.49
N ALA A 98 -11.04 13.40 21.41
CA ALA A 98 -11.16 12.86 22.75
C ALA A 98 -11.61 11.38 22.75
N MET A 99 -12.56 11.01 21.89
CA MET A 99 -12.98 9.62 21.73
C MET A 99 -11.87 8.71 21.20
N ARG A 100 -11.09 9.18 20.22
CA ARG A 100 -9.96 8.40 19.66
C ARG A 100 -8.83 8.23 20.68
N VAL A 101 -8.44 9.28 21.38
CA VAL A 101 -7.49 9.21 22.50
C VAL A 101 -7.98 8.24 23.57
N ARG A 102 -9.28 8.28 23.92
CA ARG A 102 -9.87 7.33 24.86
C ARG A 102 -9.72 5.89 24.38
N ARG A 103 -9.98 5.60 23.09
CA ARG A 103 -9.83 4.23 22.54
C ARG A 103 -8.38 3.73 22.59
N TRP A 104 -7.40 4.58 22.35
CA TRP A 104 -5.98 4.23 22.54
C TRP A 104 -5.65 3.89 24.01
N ILE A 105 -6.19 4.66 24.95
CA ILE A 105 -6.03 4.40 26.39
C ILE A 105 -6.72 3.09 26.79
N GLU A 106 -7.94 2.86 26.30
CA GLU A 106 -8.70 1.62 26.52
C GLU A 106 -7.92 0.41 25.99
N LEU A 107 -7.40 0.48 24.77
CA LEU A 107 -6.57 -0.57 24.16
C LEU A 107 -5.32 -0.87 25.02
N ALA A 108 -4.62 0.17 25.49
CA ALA A 108 -3.44 0.01 26.33
C ALA A 108 -3.76 -0.68 27.67
N ARG A 109 -4.90 -0.33 28.29
CA ARG A 109 -5.33 -0.87 29.59
C ARG A 109 -5.96 -2.26 29.49
N LYS A 110 -6.55 -2.62 28.35
CA LYS A 110 -7.26 -3.89 28.18
C LYS A 110 -6.29 -5.07 28.22
N PRO A 111 -6.57 -6.11 29.03
CA PRO A 111 -5.78 -7.33 29.04
C PRO A 111 -5.69 -7.95 27.65
N VAL A 112 -4.51 -8.45 27.28
CA VAL A 112 -4.23 -8.98 25.94
C VAL A 112 -5.23 -10.07 25.52
N SER A 113 -5.60 -10.96 26.43
CA SER A 113 -6.57 -12.04 26.19
C SER A 113 -7.98 -11.55 25.86
N GLN A 114 -8.33 -10.31 26.20
CA GLN A 114 -9.64 -9.70 25.94
C GLN A 114 -9.65 -8.76 24.73
N ARG A 115 -8.49 -8.47 24.14
CA ARG A 115 -8.38 -7.55 22.99
C ARG A 115 -8.99 -8.17 21.74
N ARG A 116 -9.83 -7.39 21.05
CA ARG A 116 -10.48 -7.75 19.79
C ARG A 116 -9.82 -7.00 18.65
N VAL A 117 -9.39 -7.74 17.62
CA VAL A 117 -8.65 -7.20 16.47
C VAL A 117 -9.40 -7.52 15.19
N ALA A 118 -9.51 -6.53 14.31
CA ALA A 118 -10.05 -6.73 12.97
C ALA A 118 -8.94 -6.52 11.93
N PHE A 119 -8.62 -7.55 11.15
CA PHE A 119 -7.76 -7.43 9.99
C PHE A 119 -8.59 -7.13 8.75
N ILE A 120 -8.17 -6.12 7.98
CA ILE A 120 -8.78 -5.77 6.70
C ILE A 120 -7.79 -6.09 5.58
N LEU A 121 -8.11 -7.12 4.81
CA LEU A 121 -7.40 -7.49 3.60
C LEU A 121 -7.90 -6.64 2.44
N HIS A 122 -7.00 -6.06 1.64
CA HIS A 122 -7.40 -5.23 0.52
C HIS A 122 -8.05 -6.03 -0.59
N ASN A 123 -8.81 -5.30 -1.39
CA ASN A 123 -9.43 -5.79 -2.59
C ASN A 123 -9.50 -4.67 -3.63
N ASN A 124 -9.21 -5.01 -4.87
CA ASN A 124 -9.28 -4.09 -6.00
C ASN A 124 -10.76 -3.88 -6.41
N PRO A 125 -11.25 -2.62 -6.46
CA PRO A 125 -12.67 -2.33 -6.71
C PRO A 125 -13.23 -2.94 -8.01
N CYS A 126 -12.40 -3.04 -9.05
CA CYS A 126 -12.79 -3.49 -10.39
C CYS A 126 -12.25 -4.89 -10.76
N ALA A 127 -11.61 -5.59 -9.83
CA ALA A 127 -11.12 -6.96 -10.06
C ALA A 127 -12.11 -8.02 -9.55
N SER A 128 -11.90 -9.27 -9.94
CA SER A 128 -12.53 -10.40 -9.26
C SER A 128 -11.98 -10.48 -7.84
N VAL A 129 -12.85 -10.39 -6.83
CA VAL A 129 -12.41 -10.45 -5.43
C VAL A 129 -11.76 -11.79 -5.15
N GLU A 130 -12.28 -12.86 -5.73
CA GLU A 130 -11.75 -14.22 -5.60
C GLU A 130 -10.28 -14.35 -6.02
N ALA A 131 -9.84 -13.52 -6.97
CA ALA A 131 -8.47 -13.54 -7.48
C ALA A 131 -7.55 -12.51 -6.79
N ALA A 132 -8.10 -11.59 -6.00
CA ALA A 132 -7.39 -10.42 -5.49
C ALA A 132 -7.51 -10.24 -3.96
N VAL A 133 -7.94 -11.28 -3.24
CA VAL A 133 -8.02 -11.25 -1.76
C VAL A 133 -6.64 -10.93 -1.18
N GLY A 134 -6.55 -9.85 -0.42
CA GLY A 134 -5.31 -9.48 0.24
C GLY A 134 -4.26 -8.94 -0.72
N GLY A 135 -4.65 -8.26 -1.79
CA GLY A 135 -3.69 -7.55 -2.63
C GLY A 135 -2.80 -6.61 -1.81
N GLY A 136 -1.49 -6.69 -1.99
CA GLY A 136 -0.53 -5.81 -1.33
C GLY A 136 0.75 -5.72 -2.14
N ALA A 137 1.21 -4.50 -2.41
CA ALA A 137 2.44 -4.26 -3.16
C ALA A 137 3.62 -4.97 -2.47
N HIS A 138 4.17 -5.99 -3.14
CA HIS A 138 5.37 -6.73 -2.71
C HIS A 138 5.26 -7.41 -1.33
N LEU A 139 4.04 -7.66 -0.83
CA LEU A 139 3.80 -8.28 0.47
C LEU A 139 2.92 -9.52 0.31
N ASP A 140 3.37 -10.64 0.86
CA ASP A 140 2.52 -11.81 1.09
C ASP A 140 1.63 -11.53 2.30
N THR A 141 0.50 -10.86 2.06
CA THR A 141 -0.41 -10.40 3.11
C THR A 141 -1.01 -11.56 3.90
N LEU A 142 -1.31 -12.68 3.23
CA LEU A 142 -1.97 -13.84 3.83
C LEU A 142 -1.01 -14.57 4.77
N GLU A 143 0.21 -14.86 4.32
CA GLU A 143 1.24 -15.46 5.16
C GLU A 143 1.63 -14.53 6.31
N SER A 144 1.70 -13.22 6.05
CA SER A 144 1.96 -12.21 7.08
C SER A 144 0.87 -12.22 8.16
N VAL A 145 -0.42 -12.23 7.80
CA VAL A 145 -1.52 -12.27 8.76
C VAL A 145 -1.54 -13.58 9.54
N ALA A 146 -1.36 -14.73 8.88
CA ALA A 146 -1.30 -16.02 9.55
C ALA A 146 -0.18 -16.03 10.62
N ARG A 147 1.01 -15.53 10.29
CA ARG A 147 2.13 -15.42 11.24
C ARG A 147 1.85 -14.44 12.38
N ILE A 148 1.27 -13.28 12.08
CA ILE A 148 0.87 -12.31 13.11
C ILE A 148 -0.12 -12.98 14.07
N MET A 149 -1.13 -13.70 13.57
CA MET A 149 -2.10 -14.38 14.42
C MET A 149 -1.46 -15.48 15.28
N ASN A 150 -0.55 -16.28 14.73
CA ASN A 150 0.21 -17.26 15.52
C ASN A 150 1.03 -16.58 16.63
N ARG A 151 1.70 -15.47 16.31
CA ARG A 151 2.42 -14.66 17.30
C ARG A 151 1.50 -14.01 18.34
N MET A 152 0.28 -13.65 17.96
CA MET A 152 -0.75 -13.17 18.88
C MET A 152 -1.17 -14.25 19.87
N VAL A 153 -1.32 -15.51 19.44
CA VAL A 153 -1.57 -16.64 20.36
C VAL A 153 -0.45 -16.77 21.38
N GLU A 154 0.81 -16.75 20.94
CA GLU A 154 1.98 -16.80 21.83
C GLU A 154 2.03 -15.61 22.82
N ALA A 155 1.58 -14.43 22.38
CA ALA A 155 1.49 -13.24 23.22
C ALA A 155 0.30 -13.25 24.19
N GLY A 156 -0.55 -14.28 24.15
CA GLY A 156 -1.68 -14.46 25.06
C GLY A 156 -3.01 -13.86 24.59
N TYR A 157 -3.16 -13.56 23.29
CA TYR A 157 -4.47 -13.21 22.73
C TYR A 157 -5.36 -14.46 22.62
N SER A 158 -6.67 -14.28 22.84
CA SER A 158 -7.65 -15.39 22.73
C SER A 158 -8.11 -15.58 21.29
N LEU A 159 -7.40 -16.42 20.54
CA LEU A 159 -7.77 -16.82 19.19
C LEU A 159 -8.10 -18.32 19.16
N GLU A 160 -8.92 -18.73 18.20
CA GLU A 160 -9.36 -20.11 18.01
C GLU A 160 -9.15 -20.52 16.56
N ASN A 161 -8.75 -21.78 16.30
CA ASN A 161 -8.61 -22.34 14.95
C ASN A 161 -7.73 -21.48 14.00
N VAL A 162 -6.65 -20.90 14.52
CA VAL A 162 -5.75 -20.03 13.75
C VAL A 162 -5.08 -20.83 12.62
N PRO A 163 -5.08 -20.34 11.38
CA PRO A 163 -4.39 -20.99 10.27
C PRO A 163 -2.88 -20.98 10.50
N ALA A 164 -2.20 -22.09 10.19
CA ALA A 164 -0.75 -22.21 10.34
C ALA A 164 0.00 -21.42 9.26
N THR A 165 -0.62 -21.25 8.08
CA THR A 165 -0.02 -20.61 6.91
C THR A 165 -1.00 -19.69 6.19
N GLY A 166 -0.48 -18.81 5.33
CA GLY A 166 -1.29 -18.00 4.42
C GLY A 166 -2.13 -18.85 3.46
N GLY A 167 -1.62 -20.03 3.07
CA GLY A 167 -2.35 -21.00 2.24
C GLY A 167 -3.63 -21.52 2.92
N GLU A 168 -3.53 -21.91 4.18
CA GLU A 168 -4.71 -22.33 4.97
C GLU A 168 -5.68 -21.16 5.20
N LEU A 169 -5.17 -19.95 5.39
CA LEU A 169 -5.99 -18.76 5.56
C LEU A 169 -6.84 -18.48 4.32
N ILE A 170 -6.23 -18.45 3.13
CA ILE A 170 -6.97 -18.21 1.90
C ILE A 170 -7.93 -19.35 1.58
N GLU A 171 -7.54 -20.60 1.84
CA GLU A 171 -8.43 -21.75 1.68
C GLU A 171 -9.68 -21.61 2.55
N ASN A 172 -9.55 -21.19 3.81
CA ASN A 172 -10.70 -20.96 4.70
C ASN A 172 -11.61 -19.83 4.18
N ILE A 173 -11.02 -18.70 3.76
CA ILE A 173 -11.77 -17.58 3.19
C ILE A 173 -12.55 -18.03 1.95
N MET A 174 -11.92 -18.78 1.05
CA MET A 174 -12.53 -19.20 -0.22
C MET A 174 -13.54 -20.34 -0.05
N ASN A 175 -13.27 -21.32 0.81
CA ASN A 175 -14.21 -22.40 1.12
C ASN A 175 -15.51 -21.87 1.73
N ARG A 176 -15.42 -20.81 2.55
CA ARG A 176 -16.59 -20.13 3.13
C ARG A 176 -17.15 -19.05 2.24
N LYS A 177 -16.48 -18.69 1.14
CA LYS A 177 -16.78 -17.51 0.33
C LYS A 177 -16.92 -16.24 1.17
N ALA A 178 -16.03 -16.07 2.15
CA ALA A 178 -16.02 -14.97 3.11
C ALA A 178 -15.50 -13.65 2.51
N ILE A 179 -16.09 -13.25 1.38
CA ILE A 179 -15.67 -12.12 0.55
C ILE A 179 -16.89 -11.25 0.20
N SER A 180 -16.70 -9.94 0.08
CA SER A 180 -17.75 -9.03 -0.38
C SER A 180 -17.81 -9.05 -1.92
N GLU A 181 -18.49 -10.06 -2.47
CA GLU A 181 -18.62 -10.29 -3.92
C GLU A 181 -20.07 -10.59 -4.30
N PHE A 182 -20.45 -10.18 -5.51
CA PHE A 182 -21.78 -10.36 -6.09
C PHE A 182 -21.75 -10.58 -7.61
N ARG A 183 -20.57 -10.55 -8.25
CA ARG A 183 -20.37 -10.76 -9.69
C ARG A 183 -20.17 -12.21 -10.06
N TRP A 184 -19.30 -12.90 -9.33
CA TRP A 184 -18.90 -14.29 -9.61
C TRP A 184 -19.41 -15.26 -8.55
N THR A 185 -19.48 -14.79 -7.29
CA THR A 185 -20.11 -15.49 -6.19
C THR A 185 -21.39 -14.74 -5.82
N THR A 186 -22.51 -15.46 -5.70
CA THR A 186 -23.81 -14.88 -5.29
C THR A 186 -23.88 -14.70 -3.77
N ILE A 187 -24.74 -13.79 -3.30
CA ILE A 187 -24.94 -13.58 -1.87
C ILE A 187 -25.48 -14.86 -1.20
N GLU A 188 -26.36 -15.59 -1.89
CA GLU A 188 -26.91 -16.87 -1.48
C GLU A 188 -25.81 -17.92 -1.26
N GLU A 189 -24.81 -17.96 -2.14
CA GLU A 189 -23.67 -18.86 -2.01
C GLU A 189 -22.82 -18.49 -0.80
N ILE A 190 -22.52 -17.21 -0.59
CA ILE A 190 -21.77 -16.71 0.59
C ILE A 190 -22.47 -17.13 1.88
N VAL A 191 -23.80 -16.96 1.93
CA VAL A 191 -24.63 -17.38 3.06
C VAL A 191 -24.58 -18.89 3.25
N ALA A 192 -24.78 -19.66 2.17
CA ALA A 192 -24.79 -21.13 2.23
C ALA A 192 -23.42 -21.72 2.65
N LYS A 193 -22.33 -21.05 2.28
CA LYS A 193 -20.96 -21.45 2.64
C LYS A 193 -20.49 -20.93 4.00
N GLY A 194 -21.29 -20.09 4.67
CA GLY A 194 -20.99 -19.61 6.02
C GLY A 194 -19.91 -18.52 6.07
N GLY A 195 -19.77 -17.72 5.02
CA GLY A 195 -18.83 -16.60 4.92
C GLY A 195 -19.33 -15.29 5.55
N VAL A 196 -20.33 -15.37 6.43
CA VAL A 196 -21.04 -14.22 7.01
C VAL A 196 -20.68 -14.07 8.49
N LEU A 197 -20.20 -12.90 8.87
CA LEU A 197 -19.94 -12.51 10.25
C LEU A 197 -21.21 -12.01 10.96
N ALA A 198 -22.07 -11.29 10.24
CA ALA A 198 -23.31 -10.75 10.77
C ALA A 198 -24.31 -10.40 9.67
N TYR A 199 -25.59 -10.39 10.07
CA TYR A 199 -26.70 -9.84 9.32
C TYR A 199 -27.19 -8.59 10.02
N GLN A 200 -26.85 -7.42 9.50
CA GLN A 200 -27.31 -6.16 10.09
C GLN A 200 -28.72 -5.85 9.60
N THR A 201 -29.63 -5.66 10.55
CA THR A 201 -31.03 -5.32 10.22
C THR A 201 -31.13 -3.87 9.71
N LYS A 202 -32.22 -3.60 8.99
CA LYS A 202 -32.55 -2.24 8.53
C LYS A 202 -32.59 -1.28 9.71
N GLU A 203 -33.28 -1.65 10.79
CA GLU A 203 -33.52 -0.80 11.95
C GLU A 203 -32.22 -0.48 12.70
N GLU A 204 -31.30 -1.46 12.83
CA GLU A 204 -29.99 -1.25 13.43
C GLU A 204 -29.13 -0.30 12.61
N TYR A 205 -29.10 -0.50 11.29
CA TYR A 205 -28.31 0.34 10.39
C TYR A 205 -28.89 1.75 10.29
N GLU A 206 -30.20 1.90 10.13
CA GLU A 206 -30.89 3.20 10.08
C GLU A 206 -30.68 4.02 11.35
N ARG A 207 -30.70 3.39 12.53
CA ARG A 207 -30.46 4.10 13.80
C ARG A 207 -29.12 4.82 13.79
N TRP A 208 -28.08 4.19 13.26
CA TRP A 208 -26.76 4.81 13.11
C TRP A 208 -26.72 5.76 11.92
N PHE A 209 -27.24 5.37 10.76
CA PHE A 209 -27.21 6.20 9.57
C PHE A 209 -27.89 7.56 9.79
N ASN A 210 -28.96 7.58 10.59
CA ASN A 210 -29.68 8.80 10.96
C ASN A 210 -28.89 9.75 11.89
N THR A 211 -27.78 9.30 12.50
CA THR A 211 -26.88 10.18 13.26
C THR A 211 -25.90 10.95 12.36
N LEU A 212 -25.73 10.53 11.11
CA LEU A 212 -24.88 11.23 10.13
C LEU A 212 -25.52 12.55 9.71
N SER A 213 -24.75 13.47 9.15
CA SER A 213 -25.29 14.75 8.67
C SER A 213 -26.28 14.54 7.51
N PRO A 214 -27.25 15.45 7.31
CA PRO A 214 -28.16 15.41 6.17
C PRO A 214 -27.41 15.29 4.84
N THR A 215 -26.35 16.09 4.64
CA THR A 215 -25.53 16.08 3.42
C THR A 215 -24.97 14.69 3.10
N VAL A 216 -24.44 13.98 4.10
CA VAL A 216 -23.92 12.62 3.92
C VAL A 216 -25.05 11.67 3.56
N ARG A 217 -26.15 11.71 4.31
CA ARG A 217 -27.29 10.81 4.09
C ARG A 217 -27.88 11.00 2.71
N ASP A 218 -28.11 12.24 2.30
CA ASP A 218 -28.69 12.59 1.01
C ASP A 218 -27.81 12.11 -0.14
N ARG A 219 -26.49 12.33 -0.06
CA ARG A 219 -25.55 11.83 -1.09
C ARG A 219 -25.53 10.31 -1.18
N VAL A 220 -25.51 9.60 -0.04
CA VAL A 220 -25.54 8.13 -0.03
C VAL A 220 -26.88 7.63 -0.58
N CYS A 221 -28.00 8.21 -0.17
CA CYS A 221 -29.33 7.82 -0.67
C CYS A 221 -29.53 8.15 -2.15
N GLU A 222 -28.96 9.26 -2.61
CA GLU A 222 -28.94 9.63 -4.02
C GLU A 222 -28.21 8.56 -4.84
N ALA A 223 -27.05 8.11 -4.36
CA ALA A 223 -26.22 7.12 -5.03
C ALA A 223 -26.74 5.69 -4.93
N TRP A 224 -27.27 5.27 -3.77
CA TRP A 224 -27.47 3.85 -3.43
C TRP A 224 -28.88 3.49 -2.91
N GLY A 225 -29.83 4.43 -2.94
CA GLY A 225 -31.19 4.22 -2.42
C GLY A 225 -31.27 4.41 -0.90
N ASN A 226 -32.46 4.32 -0.31
CA ASN A 226 -32.57 4.49 1.14
C ASN A 226 -31.99 3.28 1.89
N PRO A 227 -31.48 3.44 3.12
CA PRO A 227 -31.07 2.34 3.98
C PRO A 227 -32.09 1.18 4.03
N PRO A 228 -31.64 -0.09 3.98
CA PRO A 228 -30.26 -0.59 3.92
C PRO A 228 -29.64 -0.60 2.51
N GLY A 229 -30.30 0.04 1.55
CA GLY A 229 -30.07 -0.01 0.11
C GLY A 229 -31.37 -0.42 -0.59
N GLU A 230 -31.67 0.25 -1.70
CA GLU A 230 -32.86 -0.03 -2.52
C GLU A 230 -32.46 -0.15 -3.99
N GLU A 231 -33.21 -0.95 -4.76
CA GLU A 231 -33.01 -0.93 -6.20
C GLU A 231 -33.39 0.44 -6.75
N LYS A 232 -32.44 1.11 -7.40
CA LYS A 232 -32.63 2.45 -7.94
C LYS A 232 -32.01 2.54 -9.33
N ASN A 233 -32.79 2.95 -10.33
CA ASN A 233 -32.34 3.07 -11.72
C ASN A 233 -31.70 1.77 -12.26
N GLY A 234 -32.22 0.60 -11.86
CA GLY A 234 -31.68 -0.72 -12.25
C GLY A 234 -30.39 -1.12 -11.53
N ILE A 235 -29.95 -0.37 -10.52
CA ILE A 235 -28.80 -0.70 -9.67
C ILE A 235 -29.35 -1.38 -8.41
N PRO A 236 -29.00 -2.66 -8.15
CA PRO A 236 -29.47 -3.37 -6.97
C PRO A 236 -28.77 -2.87 -5.69
N ALA A 237 -29.37 -3.18 -4.54
CA ALA A 237 -28.72 -2.99 -3.25
C ALA A 237 -27.49 -3.91 -3.12
N ALA A 238 -26.34 -3.35 -2.72
CA ALA A 238 -25.13 -4.15 -2.51
C ALA A 238 -25.28 -5.07 -1.29
N MET A 239 -25.03 -6.37 -1.47
CA MET A 239 -24.89 -7.35 -0.38
C MET A 239 -26.09 -7.41 0.59
N LEU A 240 -27.30 -7.34 0.06
CA LEU A 240 -28.54 -7.47 0.83
C LEU A 240 -29.11 -8.89 0.71
N TYR A 241 -29.32 -9.57 1.84
CA TYR A 241 -29.95 -10.89 1.90
C TYR A 241 -31.15 -10.85 2.84
N GLN A 242 -32.35 -11.16 2.33
CA GLN A 242 -33.59 -11.15 3.10
C GLN A 242 -33.82 -9.83 3.87
N GLY A 243 -33.52 -8.69 3.23
CA GLY A 243 -33.67 -7.36 3.83
C GLY A 243 -32.60 -6.98 4.86
N LYS A 244 -31.55 -7.80 5.05
CA LYS A 244 -30.45 -7.54 5.98
C LYS A 244 -29.14 -7.35 5.22
N ILE A 245 -28.31 -6.41 5.67
CA ILE A 245 -26.98 -6.19 5.10
C ILE A 245 -26.08 -7.34 5.55
N VAL A 246 -25.45 -8.02 4.60
CA VAL A 246 -24.51 -9.12 4.85
C VAL A 246 -23.11 -8.56 5.07
N ILE A 247 -22.58 -8.79 6.27
CA ILE A 247 -21.18 -8.48 6.61
C ILE A 247 -20.37 -9.75 6.49
N THR A 248 -19.39 -9.77 5.59
CA THR A 248 -18.61 -10.97 5.26
C THR A 248 -17.26 -10.98 5.97
N GLY A 249 -16.75 -12.19 6.21
CA GLY A 249 -15.45 -12.41 6.82
C GLY A 249 -15.39 -13.74 7.58
N VAL A 250 -14.23 -14.00 8.18
CA VAL A 250 -13.98 -15.18 9.01
C VAL A 250 -13.58 -14.76 10.43
N ARG A 251 -13.93 -15.60 11.42
CA ARG A 251 -13.69 -15.32 12.84
C ARG A 251 -12.84 -16.41 13.47
N TYR A 252 -11.85 -15.97 14.25
CA TYR A 252 -10.90 -16.79 14.99
C TYR A 252 -10.86 -16.32 16.46
N GLY A 253 -11.94 -16.56 17.20
CA GLY A 253 -12.10 -16.06 18.58
C GLY A 253 -12.29 -14.54 18.64
N ASN A 254 -11.32 -13.82 19.23
CA ASN A 254 -11.30 -12.35 19.30
C ASN A 254 -10.67 -11.69 18.06
N VAL A 255 -10.43 -12.43 16.99
CA VAL A 255 -9.97 -11.87 15.71
C VAL A 255 -11.02 -12.09 14.63
N VAL A 256 -11.27 -11.05 13.84
CA VAL A 256 -12.01 -11.17 12.57
C VAL A 256 -11.11 -10.75 11.41
N ILE A 257 -11.26 -11.42 10.28
CA ILE A 257 -10.62 -11.06 9.02
C ILE A 257 -11.73 -10.76 8.02
N CYS A 258 -11.71 -9.54 7.49
CA CYS A 258 -12.63 -9.09 6.47
C CYS A 258 -11.85 -8.75 5.20
N VAL A 259 -12.40 -9.10 4.04
CA VAL A 259 -11.95 -8.52 2.78
C VAL A 259 -12.64 -7.18 2.60
N GLN A 260 -11.86 -6.14 2.30
CA GLN A 260 -12.37 -4.78 2.18
C GLN A 260 -13.52 -4.73 1.17
N PRO A 261 -14.70 -4.20 1.55
CA PRO A 261 -15.83 -4.14 0.66
C PRO A 261 -15.52 -3.41 -0.66
N LYS A 262 -16.21 -3.81 -1.74
CA LYS A 262 -16.06 -3.15 -3.03
C LYS A 262 -16.43 -1.68 -2.94
N ARG A 263 -15.54 -0.85 -3.48
CA ARG A 263 -15.74 0.59 -3.56
C ARG A 263 -16.55 0.94 -4.80
N GLY A 264 -17.73 1.53 -4.61
CA GLY A 264 -18.46 2.19 -5.69
C GLY A 264 -19.08 1.27 -6.74
N CYS A 265 -19.23 -0.03 -6.45
CA CYS A 265 -20.04 -0.93 -7.27
C CYS A 265 -21.16 -1.60 -6.44
N ALA A 266 -22.31 -1.84 -7.05
CA ALA A 266 -23.45 -2.54 -6.43
C ALA A 266 -24.16 -3.50 -7.42
N GLY A 267 -23.75 -4.77 -7.43
CA GLY A 267 -24.32 -5.81 -8.31
C GLY A 267 -23.38 -6.34 -9.40
N ALA A 268 -23.80 -7.39 -10.11
CA ALA A 268 -22.91 -8.18 -10.98
C ALA A 268 -22.43 -7.48 -12.28
N ARG A 269 -23.14 -6.45 -12.75
CA ARG A 269 -22.86 -5.79 -14.03
C ARG A 269 -21.68 -4.83 -13.92
N CYS A 270 -20.83 -4.77 -14.94
CA CYS A 270 -19.67 -3.88 -15.01
C CYS A 270 -19.78 -2.96 -16.23
N ASP A 271 -20.85 -2.18 -16.27
CA ASP A 271 -21.30 -1.35 -17.40
C ASP A 271 -21.24 0.16 -17.08
N GLY A 272 -20.61 0.55 -15.98
CA GLY A 272 -20.57 1.93 -15.50
C GLY A 272 -21.83 2.41 -14.78
N GLN A 273 -22.97 1.71 -14.92
CA GLN A 273 -24.20 2.02 -14.17
C GLN A 273 -24.14 1.40 -12.77
N VAL A 274 -23.81 0.11 -12.71
CA VAL A 274 -23.67 -0.62 -11.45
C VAL A 274 -22.35 -0.31 -10.75
N CYS A 275 -21.27 -0.18 -11.53
CA CYS A 275 -19.98 0.24 -11.00
C CYS A 275 -19.74 1.73 -11.28
N LYS A 276 -20.40 2.58 -10.48
CA LYS A 276 -20.39 4.04 -10.60
C LYS A 276 -19.00 4.66 -10.53
N ILE A 277 -18.08 4.05 -9.79
CA ILE A 277 -16.70 4.56 -9.65
C ILE A 277 -15.97 4.69 -11.00
N LEU A 278 -16.40 3.97 -12.05
CA LEU A 278 -15.82 4.09 -13.38
C LEU A 278 -16.06 5.48 -14.03
N HIS A 279 -17.11 6.18 -13.63
CA HIS A 279 -17.48 7.48 -14.21
C HIS A 279 -17.65 8.60 -13.16
N ASP A 280 -17.74 8.24 -11.88
CA ASP A 280 -17.88 9.17 -10.76
C ASP A 280 -16.86 8.81 -9.65
N PRO A 281 -15.68 9.46 -9.62
CA PRO A 281 -14.69 9.24 -8.57
C PRO A 281 -15.17 9.71 -7.18
N ASP A 282 -16.14 10.63 -7.14
CA ASP A 282 -16.69 11.23 -5.91
C ASP A 282 -17.93 10.49 -5.37
N VAL A 283 -18.33 9.39 -6.01
CA VAL A 283 -19.47 8.57 -5.58
C VAL A 283 -19.29 8.16 -4.12
N PRO A 284 -20.27 8.24 -3.22
CA PRO A 284 -20.07 7.78 -1.83
C PRO A 284 -19.89 6.25 -1.72
N PRO A 285 -19.33 5.72 -0.61
CA PRO A 285 -19.35 4.29 -0.35
C PRO A 285 -20.78 3.75 -0.26
N THR A 286 -20.97 2.46 -0.55
CA THR A 286 -22.29 1.81 -0.44
C THR A 286 -22.71 1.66 1.01
N HIS A 287 -24.01 1.41 1.26
CA HIS A 287 -24.50 1.09 2.59
C HIS A 287 -23.77 -0.10 3.22
N GLN A 288 -23.50 -1.17 2.45
CA GLN A 288 -22.77 -2.32 2.96
C GLN A 288 -21.31 -1.99 3.33
N TYR A 289 -20.64 -1.12 2.57
CA TYR A 289 -19.29 -0.66 2.94
C TYR A 289 -19.31 0.00 4.31
N MET A 290 -20.20 0.99 4.50
CA MET A 290 -20.36 1.72 5.76
C MET A 290 -20.77 0.80 6.92
N ALA A 291 -21.71 -0.11 6.66
CA ALA A 291 -22.19 -1.11 7.60
C ALA A 291 -21.08 -2.07 8.08
N THR A 292 -20.15 -2.45 7.19
CA THR A 292 -19.03 -3.34 7.54
C THR A 292 -18.12 -2.71 8.58
N TYR A 293 -17.71 -1.45 8.38
CA TYR A 293 -16.89 -0.76 9.37
C TYR A 293 -17.66 -0.46 10.66
N ARG A 294 -18.95 -0.14 10.56
CA ARG A 294 -19.78 0.07 11.75
C ARG A 294 -19.96 -1.21 12.57
N TYR A 295 -20.12 -2.36 11.91
CA TYR A 295 -20.14 -3.67 12.55
C TYR A 295 -18.83 -3.91 13.31
N ILE A 296 -17.70 -3.62 12.70
CA ILE A 296 -16.38 -3.78 13.34
C ILE A 296 -16.27 -2.89 14.59
N GLU A 297 -16.73 -1.64 14.52
CA GLU A 297 -16.66 -0.69 15.64
C GLU A 297 -17.56 -1.06 16.82
N GLU A 298 -18.82 -1.39 16.58
CA GLU A 298 -19.82 -1.50 17.66
C GLU A 298 -20.25 -2.93 17.96
N SER A 299 -20.53 -3.70 16.90
CA SER A 299 -21.14 -5.03 17.06
C SER A 299 -20.08 -6.07 17.42
N PHE A 300 -18.99 -6.10 16.66
CA PHE A 300 -17.79 -6.85 17.03
C PHE A 300 -17.03 -6.16 18.17
N GLY A 301 -17.01 -4.83 18.19
CA GLY A 301 -16.34 -4.07 19.24
C GLY A 301 -14.83 -4.22 19.16
N ALA A 302 -14.24 -4.06 17.97
CA ALA A 302 -12.80 -4.10 17.80
C ALA A 302 -12.13 -3.00 18.62
N ASP A 303 -11.05 -3.36 19.32
CA ASP A 303 -10.19 -2.41 20.01
C ASP A 303 -9.17 -1.77 19.07
N VAL A 304 -8.88 -2.44 17.93
CA VAL A 304 -7.97 -1.97 16.88
C VAL A 304 -8.33 -2.58 15.52
N ILE A 305 -8.23 -1.76 14.47
CA ILE A 305 -8.26 -2.21 13.08
C ILE A 305 -6.83 -2.26 12.55
N ILE A 306 -6.51 -3.31 11.80
CA ILE A 306 -5.24 -3.46 11.09
C ILE A 306 -5.55 -3.67 9.61
N HIS A 307 -5.30 -2.66 8.78
CA HIS A 307 -5.26 -2.85 7.33
C HIS A 307 -3.93 -3.47 6.92
N VAL A 308 -3.96 -4.39 5.96
CA VAL A 308 -2.80 -5.19 5.58
C VAL A 308 -2.51 -5.09 4.09
N GLY A 309 -1.39 -4.46 3.76
CA GLY A 309 -0.91 -4.31 2.39
C GLY A 309 -1.03 -2.88 1.89
N THR A 310 -0.66 -2.68 0.65
CA THR A 310 -0.48 -1.36 0.02
C THR A 310 -1.14 -1.48 -1.36
N HIS A 311 -2.31 -0.88 -1.64
CA HIS A 311 -3.14 0.01 -0.83
C HIS A 311 -4.60 -0.45 -0.74
N GLY A 312 -5.26 -0.02 0.32
CA GLY A 312 -6.71 -0.09 0.48
C GLY A 312 -7.45 1.06 -0.17
N ASN A 313 -8.77 1.01 -0.08
CA ASN A 313 -9.66 2.01 -0.68
C ASN A 313 -10.33 2.96 0.35
N LEU A 314 -9.99 2.85 1.64
CA LEU A 314 -10.64 3.61 2.73
C LEU A 314 -10.18 5.07 2.76
N GLU A 315 -8.87 5.27 2.68
CA GLU A 315 -8.19 6.55 2.64
C GLU A 315 -8.57 7.37 1.39
N PHE A 316 -8.99 6.70 0.32
CA PHE A 316 -9.43 7.30 -0.95
C PHE A 316 -10.95 7.50 -1.05
N LEU A 317 -11.72 7.25 0.02
CA LEU A 317 -13.14 7.61 0.01
C LEU A 317 -13.31 9.14 -0.09
N PRO A 318 -14.42 9.65 -0.67
CA PRO A 318 -14.60 11.08 -0.91
C PRO A 318 -14.56 11.90 0.40
N GLY A 319 -14.03 13.13 0.30
CA GLY A 319 -13.85 14.02 1.44
C GLY A 319 -12.57 14.85 1.34
N LYS A 320 -12.29 15.63 2.39
CA LYS A 320 -11.17 16.57 2.46
C LYS A 320 -9.82 15.86 2.42
N GLY A 321 -8.81 16.48 1.79
CA GLY A 321 -7.44 15.95 1.65
C GLY A 321 -6.73 15.69 2.97
N VAL A 322 -6.91 16.60 3.93
CA VAL A 322 -6.38 16.54 5.29
C VAL A 322 -7.18 17.50 6.17
N GLY A 323 -7.22 17.25 7.49
CA GLY A 323 -8.12 17.97 8.39
C GLY A 323 -9.57 17.62 8.07
N LEU A 324 -9.91 16.32 8.19
CA LEU A 324 -11.22 15.79 7.82
C LEU A 324 -12.34 16.37 8.68
N SER A 325 -13.49 16.62 8.05
CA SER A 325 -14.74 16.91 8.75
C SER A 325 -15.49 15.62 9.11
N ARG A 326 -16.54 15.76 9.94
CA ARG A 326 -17.47 14.65 10.24
C ARG A 326 -18.23 14.11 9.01
N ASP A 327 -18.20 14.83 7.88
CA ASP A 327 -18.87 14.47 6.64
C ASP A 327 -17.94 13.75 5.65
N CYS A 328 -16.66 13.58 6.00
CA CYS A 328 -15.70 12.84 5.20
C CYS A 328 -15.90 11.33 5.40
N TYR A 329 -16.14 10.59 4.32
CA TYR A 329 -16.38 9.15 4.39
C TYR A 329 -15.27 8.33 5.04
N PRO A 330 -13.96 8.65 4.87
CA PRO A 330 -12.91 7.98 5.62
C PRO A 330 -13.07 8.14 7.15
N ASP A 331 -13.39 9.35 7.64
CA ASP A 331 -13.61 9.65 9.06
C ASP A 331 -14.86 8.93 9.59
N ILE A 332 -15.92 8.86 8.79
CA ILE A 332 -17.16 8.15 9.13
C ILE A 332 -16.90 6.65 9.26
N CYS A 333 -16.17 6.05 8.30
CA CYS A 333 -15.95 4.61 8.27
C CYS A 333 -14.95 4.17 9.35
N ILE A 334 -13.81 4.84 9.52
CA ILE A 334 -12.85 4.43 10.55
C ILE A 334 -13.35 4.74 11.97
N GLY A 335 -14.23 5.73 12.11
CA GLY A 335 -14.87 6.07 13.38
C GLY A 335 -13.85 6.46 14.46
N THR A 336 -13.96 5.81 15.61
CA THR A 336 -13.13 6.08 16.78
C THR A 336 -12.00 5.07 16.99
N ILE A 337 -11.96 3.99 16.21
CA ILE A 337 -11.05 2.88 16.45
C ILE A 337 -9.60 3.28 16.09
N PRO A 338 -8.61 2.92 16.91
CA PRO A 338 -7.20 2.93 16.55
C PRO A 338 -6.98 2.16 15.25
N HIS A 339 -6.28 2.79 14.31
CA HIS A 339 -6.05 2.25 12.98
C HIS A 339 -4.56 2.03 12.78
N LEU A 340 -4.15 0.77 12.72
CA LEU A 340 -2.80 0.37 12.33
C LEU A 340 -2.81 -0.07 10.87
N TYR A 341 -1.70 0.12 10.17
CA TYR A 341 -1.64 -0.19 8.75
C TYR A 341 -0.26 -0.70 8.38
N ILE A 342 -0.18 -1.94 7.89
CA ILE A 342 1.05 -2.52 7.37
C ILE A 342 1.27 -1.99 5.95
N TYR A 343 2.34 -1.24 5.74
CA TYR A 343 2.55 -0.46 4.52
C TYR A 343 3.96 -0.66 3.93
N ASN A 344 4.10 -0.58 2.61
CA ASN A 344 5.41 -0.69 1.97
C ASN A 344 6.25 0.58 2.22
N ALA A 345 7.49 0.42 2.69
CA ALA A 345 8.41 1.53 2.97
C ALA A 345 8.80 2.34 1.72
N ASP A 346 8.68 1.76 0.52
CA ASP A 346 9.01 2.42 -0.74
C ASP A 346 7.90 3.29 -1.33
N ASN A 347 6.70 3.28 -0.73
CA ASN A 347 5.58 4.12 -1.16
C ASN A 347 5.15 5.16 -0.09
N PRO A 348 6.06 6.08 0.31
CA PRO A 348 5.72 7.12 1.27
C PRO A 348 4.63 8.10 0.82
N PRO A 349 4.48 8.49 -0.47
CA PRO A 349 3.42 9.42 -0.87
C PRO A 349 2.03 8.89 -0.54
N GLU A 350 1.73 7.64 -0.87
CA GLU A 350 0.42 7.04 -0.59
C GLU A 350 0.25 6.68 0.89
N GLY A 351 1.31 6.24 1.57
CA GLY A 351 1.28 6.03 3.02
C GLY A 351 0.89 7.29 3.78
N THR A 352 1.38 8.44 3.32
CA THR A 352 1.02 9.75 3.87
C THR A 352 -0.48 10.05 3.70
N ILE A 353 -1.10 9.61 2.58
CA ILE A 353 -2.54 9.74 2.39
C ILE A 353 -3.29 8.93 3.45
N ALA A 354 -2.87 7.70 3.75
CA ALA A 354 -3.48 6.90 4.81
C ALA A 354 -3.34 7.56 6.21
N LYS A 355 -2.16 8.11 6.55
CA LYS A 355 -1.96 8.85 7.81
C LYS A 355 -2.94 10.02 7.95
N ARG A 356 -3.12 10.79 6.88
CA ARG A 356 -3.90 12.04 6.88
C ARG A 356 -5.40 11.84 6.68
N ARG A 357 -5.80 10.81 5.92
CA ARG A 357 -7.20 10.56 5.53
C ARG A 357 -7.85 9.38 6.24
N SER A 358 -7.13 8.47 6.87
CA SER A 358 -7.75 7.37 7.64
C SER A 358 -7.20 7.25 9.05
N TYR A 359 -6.42 8.24 9.52
CA TYR A 359 -5.80 8.25 10.84
C TYR A 359 -4.88 7.05 11.10
N ALA A 360 -4.31 6.50 10.02
CA ALA A 360 -3.48 5.31 10.10
C ALA A 360 -2.16 5.60 10.82
N VAL A 361 -1.79 4.69 11.71
CA VAL A 361 -0.41 4.54 12.20
C VAL A 361 0.25 3.49 11.34
N LEU A 362 1.15 3.92 10.46
CA LEU A 362 1.86 3.01 9.57
C LEU A 362 2.91 2.22 10.36
N ILE A 363 2.92 0.91 10.15
CA ILE A 363 4.04 0.05 10.48
C ILE A 363 4.60 -0.42 9.15
N ASP A 364 5.72 0.18 8.75
CA ASP A 364 6.30 -0.11 7.45
C ASP A 364 6.97 -1.49 7.43
N HIS A 365 7.16 -2.00 6.22
CA HIS A 365 7.92 -3.21 5.98
C HIS A 365 8.94 -3.00 4.86
N MET A 366 9.98 -3.83 4.87
CA MET A 366 11.00 -3.79 3.83
C MET A 366 10.45 -4.26 2.49
N GLN A 367 11.12 -3.83 1.41
CA GLN A 367 10.84 -4.28 0.06
C GLN A 367 11.16 -5.78 -0.11
N THR A 368 10.60 -6.38 -1.16
CA THR A 368 11.03 -7.70 -1.62
C THR A 368 12.51 -7.68 -2.02
N VAL A 369 13.16 -8.84 -1.89
CA VAL A 369 14.53 -9.02 -2.37
C VAL A 369 14.56 -8.87 -3.89
N MET A 370 15.31 -7.90 -4.37
CA MET A 370 15.61 -7.79 -5.79
C MET A 370 16.77 -8.73 -6.16
N THR A 371 16.68 -9.33 -7.35
CA THR A 371 17.75 -10.12 -7.94
C THR A 371 17.95 -9.72 -9.41
N GLN A 372 19.09 -10.07 -9.98
CA GLN A 372 19.32 -9.86 -11.42
C GLN A 372 18.40 -10.78 -12.22
N SER A 373 17.81 -10.25 -13.31
CA SER A 373 16.97 -11.05 -14.20
C SER A 373 17.75 -12.18 -14.87
N GLY A 374 19.07 -11.99 -15.09
CA GLY A 374 19.88 -12.92 -15.85
C GLY A 374 19.41 -13.08 -17.30
N LEU A 375 19.89 -14.13 -17.97
CA LEU A 375 19.42 -14.54 -19.30
C LEU A 375 18.85 -15.96 -19.23
N TYR A 376 17.89 -16.28 -20.10
CA TYR A 376 17.21 -17.57 -20.18
C TYR A 376 16.86 -17.92 -21.62
N ASP A 377 16.59 -19.21 -21.87
CA ASP A 377 16.12 -19.75 -23.16
C ASP A 377 16.85 -19.18 -24.39
N GLU A 378 16.14 -18.60 -25.36
CA GLU A 378 16.71 -18.09 -26.60
C GLU A 378 17.73 -16.96 -26.37
N LEU A 379 17.63 -16.21 -25.26
CA LEU A 379 18.59 -15.16 -24.94
C LEU A 379 19.99 -15.71 -24.61
N LEU A 380 20.07 -16.91 -24.03
CA LEU A 380 21.34 -17.59 -23.79
C LEU A 380 22.00 -18.01 -25.10
N GLU A 381 21.20 -18.44 -26.08
CA GLU A 381 21.73 -18.79 -27.41
C GLU A 381 22.29 -17.57 -28.14
N VAL A 382 21.60 -16.42 -28.05
CA VAL A 382 22.12 -15.16 -28.59
C VAL A 382 23.43 -14.78 -27.89
N ASP A 383 23.53 -14.87 -26.56
CA ASP A 383 24.76 -14.57 -25.81
C ASP A 383 25.92 -15.51 -26.20
N ARG A 384 25.62 -16.80 -26.40
CA ARG A 384 26.59 -17.81 -26.85
C ARG A 384 27.15 -17.48 -28.23
N LEU A 385 26.28 -17.13 -29.18
CA LEU A 385 26.67 -16.76 -30.55
C LEU A 385 27.49 -15.46 -30.60
N LEU A 386 27.17 -14.49 -29.73
CA LEU A 386 27.99 -13.28 -29.59
C LEU A 386 29.40 -13.59 -29.07
N GLY A 387 29.51 -14.48 -28.08
CA GLY A 387 30.82 -14.95 -27.58
C GLY A 387 31.64 -15.69 -28.64
N GLU A 388 30.99 -16.52 -29.47
CA GLU A 388 31.63 -17.15 -30.63
C GLU A 388 32.11 -16.12 -31.65
N TYR A 389 31.28 -15.12 -31.94
CA TYR A 389 31.64 -14.04 -32.86
C TYR A 389 32.88 -13.29 -32.41
N GLU A 390 32.94 -12.88 -31.13
CA GLU A 390 34.11 -12.17 -30.60
C GLU A 390 35.40 -12.99 -30.68
N SER A 391 35.29 -14.30 -30.47
CA SER A 391 36.42 -15.23 -30.59
C SER A 391 36.87 -15.44 -32.04
N ALA A 392 35.93 -15.36 -32.99
CA ALA A 392 36.16 -15.64 -34.40
C ALA A 392 36.26 -14.39 -35.29
N LYS A 393 36.23 -13.17 -34.74
CA LYS A 393 36.12 -11.92 -35.53
C LYS A 393 37.25 -11.68 -36.53
N HIS A 394 38.41 -12.31 -36.33
CA HIS A 394 39.57 -12.24 -37.24
C HIS A 394 39.55 -13.32 -38.35
N ASP A 395 38.62 -14.29 -38.27
CA ASP A 395 38.34 -15.28 -39.31
C ASP A 395 37.11 -14.81 -40.12
N HIS A 396 37.37 -14.25 -41.30
CA HIS A 396 36.31 -13.69 -42.15
C HIS A 396 35.27 -14.73 -42.59
N ALA A 397 35.67 -15.99 -42.80
CA ALA A 397 34.74 -17.03 -43.24
C ALA A 397 33.78 -17.38 -42.09
N ARG A 398 34.33 -17.60 -40.89
CA ARG A 398 33.54 -17.93 -39.71
C ARG A 398 32.67 -16.77 -39.23
N SER A 399 33.19 -15.54 -39.29
CA SER A 399 32.45 -14.32 -38.95
C SER A 399 31.22 -14.11 -39.85
N HIS A 400 31.34 -14.42 -41.14
CA HIS A 400 30.20 -14.34 -42.06
C HIS A 400 29.15 -15.43 -41.79
N GLU A 401 29.54 -16.66 -41.47
CA GLU A 401 28.58 -17.71 -41.07
C GLU A 401 27.82 -17.33 -39.78
N LEU A 402 28.53 -16.77 -38.80
CA LEU A 402 27.95 -16.36 -37.53
C LEU A 402 26.96 -15.20 -37.69
N ARG A 403 27.08 -14.36 -38.72
CA ARG A 403 26.12 -13.29 -39.00
C ARG A 403 24.70 -13.82 -39.17
N ASP A 404 24.53 -14.82 -40.01
CA ASP A 404 23.20 -15.33 -40.35
C ASP A 404 22.58 -16.05 -39.14
N LEU A 405 23.38 -16.87 -38.45
CA LEU A 405 22.98 -17.53 -37.20
C LEU A 405 22.59 -16.52 -36.12
N LEU A 406 23.36 -15.44 -35.96
CA LEU A 406 23.06 -14.38 -34.99
C LEU A 406 21.76 -13.66 -35.33
N ILE A 407 21.53 -13.31 -36.61
CA ILE A 407 20.28 -12.66 -37.05
C ILE A 407 19.07 -13.58 -36.83
N GLU A 408 19.20 -14.87 -37.12
CA GLU A 408 18.14 -15.85 -36.86
C GLU A 408 17.84 -15.97 -35.36
N ALA A 409 18.87 -16.08 -34.52
CA ALA A 409 18.72 -16.16 -33.07
C ALA A 409 18.11 -14.88 -32.48
N ILE A 410 18.53 -13.70 -32.95
CA ILE A 410 17.96 -12.40 -32.55
C ILE A 410 16.46 -12.34 -32.88
N LYS A 411 16.06 -12.80 -34.07
CA LYS A 411 14.64 -12.84 -34.47
C LYS A 411 13.86 -13.85 -33.65
N ALA A 412 14.43 -15.02 -33.39
CA ALA A 412 13.81 -16.04 -32.52
C ALA A 412 13.58 -15.50 -31.10
N ALA A 413 14.54 -14.75 -30.56
CA ALA A 413 14.44 -14.07 -29.26
C ALA A 413 13.59 -12.79 -29.28
N ASN A 414 13.00 -12.40 -30.42
CA ASN A 414 12.23 -11.16 -30.62
C ASN A 414 12.99 -9.87 -30.24
N LEU A 415 14.31 -9.85 -30.39
CA LEU A 415 15.17 -8.68 -30.11
C LEU A 415 15.32 -7.75 -31.32
N ASP A 416 14.94 -8.20 -32.52
CA ASP A 416 15.07 -7.52 -33.80
C ASP A 416 14.50 -6.09 -33.81
N LYS A 417 13.33 -5.89 -33.19
CA LYS A 417 12.69 -4.57 -33.05
C LYS A 417 13.44 -3.66 -32.08
N GLY A 418 13.96 -4.22 -30.98
CA GLY A 418 14.72 -3.48 -29.96
C GLY A 418 16.04 -2.95 -30.50
N ILE A 419 16.77 -3.79 -31.26
CA ILE A 419 18.06 -3.41 -31.87
C ILE A 419 17.91 -2.61 -33.18
N LYS A 420 16.67 -2.46 -33.69
CA LYS A 420 16.35 -1.80 -34.98
C LYS A 420 17.14 -2.41 -36.13
N LEU A 421 17.02 -3.73 -36.30
CA LEU A 421 17.74 -4.47 -37.32
C LEU A 421 17.22 -4.10 -38.72
N THR A 422 18.13 -3.70 -39.62
CA THR A 422 17.86 -3.53 -41.07
C THR A 422 18.82 -4.39 -41.88
N GLU A 423 18.48 -4.70 -43.13
CA GLU A 423 19.32 -5.53 -44.02
C GLU A 423 20.74 -4.96 -44.20
N ASP A 424 20.85 -3.63 -44.21
CA ASP A 424 22.11 -2.91 -44.39
C ASP A 424 22.91 -2.68 -43.09
N THR A 425 22.44 -3.15 -41.93
CA THR A 425 23.14 -2.90 -40.66
C THR A 425 24.48 -3.69 -40.65
N PRO A 426 25.63 -3.02 -40.42
CA PRO A 426 26.91 -3.71 -40.30
C PRO A 426 26.92 -4.71 -39.14
N LEU A 427 27.57 -5.86 -39.32
CA LEU A 427 27.61 -6.94 -38.32
C LEU A 427 28.14 -6.48 -36.96
N GLU A 428 29.20 -5.67 -36.95
CA GLU A 428 29.78 -5.09 -35.73
C GLU A 428 28.76 -4.24 -34.95
N GLU A 429 27.91 -3.49 -35.66
CA GLU A 429 26.86 -2.70 -35.03
C GLU A 429 25.69 -3.58 -34.57
N ILE A 430 25.36 -4.66 -35.29
CA ILE A 430 24.40 -5.67 -34.82
C ILE A 430 24.89 -6.28 -33.50
N VAL A 431 26.14 -6.71 -33.45
CA VAL A 431 26.76 -7.32 -32.26
C VAL A 431 26.76 -6.35 -31.09
N ARG A 432 27.23 -5.11 -31.29
CA ARG A 432 27.26 -4.09 -30.23
C ARG A 432 25.86 -3.76 -29.69
N ARG A 433 24.86 -3.61 -30.57
CA ARG A 433 23.47 -3.36 -30.15
C ARG A 433 22.87 -4.55 -29.42
N THR A 434 23.17 -5.76 -29.87
CA THR A 434 22.66 -6.99 -29.25
C THR A 434 23.29 -7.19 -27.87
N HIS A 435 24.60 -6.94 -27.71
CA HIS A 435 25.22 -6.89 -26.38
C HIS A 435 24.57 -5.85 -25.47
N ASN A 436 24.25 -4.65 -25.97
CA ASN A 436 23.55 -3.63 -25.18
C ASN A 436 22.17 -4.10 -24.72
N GLU A 437 21.36 -4.67 -25.63
CA GLU A 437 20.01 -5.16 -25.29
C GLU A 437 20.07 -6.34 -24.31
N LEU A 438 20.96 -7.30 -24.51
CA LEU A 438 21.16 -8.42 -23.57
C LEU A 438 21.68 -7.93 -22.22
N SER A 439 22.60 -6.97 -22.20
CA SER A 439 23.12 -6.40 -20.94
C SER A 439 22.02 -5.67 -20.17
N ARG A 440 21.10 -4.98 -20.87
CA ARG A 440 19.94 -4.37 -20.24
C ARG A 440 19.06 -5.42 -19.57
N VAL A 441 18.74 -6.52 -20.26
CA VAL A 441 17.95 -7.61 -19.67
C VAL A 441 18.69 -8.25 -18.49
N ARG A 442 19.92 -8.72 -18.72
CA ARG A 442 20.79 -9.37 -17.72
C ARG A 442 20.91 -8.58 -16.42
N ASN A 443 21.21 -7.28 -16.54
CA ASN A 443 21.52 -6.41 -15.40
C ASN A 443 20.30 -5.69 -14.80
N THR A 444 19.10 -5.92 -15.33
CA THR A 444 17.85 -5.42 -14.74
C THR A 444 17.59 -6.14 -13.41
N GLN A 445 17.26 -5.35 -12.39
CA GLN A 445 16.81 -5.89 -11.10
C GLN A 445 15.32 -6.12 -11.15
N ILE A 446 14.91 -7.30 -10.74
CA ILE A 446 13.51 -7.70 -10.64
C ILE A 446 13.23 -8.19 -9.22
N ASP A 447 11.99 -8.02 -8.77
CA ASP A 447 11.58 -8.55 -7.48
C ASP A 447 11.54 -10.07 -7.49
N SER A 448 12.20 -10.68 -6.50
CA SER A 448 12.23 -12.12 -6.29
C SER A 448 11.22 -12.53 -5.22
N GLY A 449 9.97 -12.74 -5.66
CA GLY A 449 8.86 -13.20 -4.82
C GLY A 449 8.16 -12.06 -4.07
N MET A 450 7.79 -12.31 -2.81
CA MET A 450 7.10 -11.34 -1.95
C MET A 450 7.76 -11.30 -0.57
N HIS A 451 7.70 -10.15 0.09
CA HIS A 451 8.09 -10.02 1.48
C HIS A 451 7.05 -10.67 2.40
N ILE A 452 7.50 -11.24 3.52
CA ILE A 452 6.63 -11.71 4.61
C ILE A 452 6.92 -10.83 5.81
N PHE A 453 5.89 -10.18 6.35
CA PHE A 453 6.05 -9.19 7.41
C PHE A 453 6.78 -9.75 8.63
N GLY A 454 7.84 -9.07 9.05
CA GLY A 454 8.69 -9.48 10.18
C GLY A 454 9.76 -10.52 9.84
N GLN A 455 9.85 -10.98 8.57
CA GLN A 455 10.89 -11.91 8.13
C GLN A 455 12.02 -11.18 7.39
N ILE A 456 13.24 -11.29 7.93
CA ILE A 456 14.44 -10.77 7.26
C ILE A 456 14.95 -11.82 6.25
N PRO A 457 15.44 -11.42 5.06
CA PRO A 457 16.07 -12.35 4.12
C PRO A 457 17.21 -13.16 4.76
N GLU A 458 17.28 -14.43 4.40
CA GLU A 458 18.30 -15.38 4.87
C GLU A 458 19.02 -16.05 3.70
N GLY A 459 20.19 -16.63 3.98
CA GLY A 459 20.99 -17.35 2.98
C GLY A 459 21.28 -16.52 1.73
N TYR A 460 21.05 -17.12 0.57
CA TYR A 460 21.28 -16.47 -0.73
C TYR A 460 20.46 -15.19 -0.94
N LYS A 461 19.19 -15.18 -0.48
CA LYS A 461 18.34 -13.98 -0.57
C LYS A 461 18.91 -12.80 0.21
N ARG A 462 19.61 -13.03 1.32
CA ARG A 462 20.31 -11.97 2.06
C ARG A 462 21.47 -11.40 1.26
N VAL A 463 22.23 -12.27 0.58
CA VAL A 463 23.35 -11.84 -0.27
C VAL A 463 22.83 -10.99 -1.42
N GLU A 464 21.80 -11.43 -2.12
CA GLU A 464 21.15 -10.67 -3.21
C GLU A 464 20.63 -9.31 -2.71
N PHE A 465 19.97 -9.27 -1.56
CA PHE A 465 19.49 -8.02 -0.98
C PHE A 465 20.64 -7.04 -0.68
N ILE A 466 21.74 -7.53 -0.08
CA ILE A 466 22.93 -6.71 0.18
C ILE A 466 23.55 -6.24 -1.14
N ASN A 467 23.67 -7.12 -2.14
CA ASN A 467 24.20 -6.77 -3.46
C ASN A 467 23.37 -5.67 -4.14
N ALA A 468 22.04 -5.74 -4.05
CA ALA A 468 21.15 -4.71 -4.58
C ALA A 468 21.36 -3.35 -3.89
N VAL A 469 21.57 -3.33 -2.57
CA VAL A 469 21.89 -2.10 -1.82
C VAL A 469 23.28 -1.56 -2.21
N LEU A 470 24.29 -2.43 -2.30
CA LEU A 470 25.67 -2.05 -2.65
C LEU A 470 25.84 -1.61 -4.11
N ARG A 471 24.82 -1.79 -4.95
CA ARG A 471 24.81 -1.29 -6.34
C ARG A 471 24.85 0.22 -6.42
N PHE A 472 24.29 0.93 -5.43
CA PHE A 472 24.23 2.38 -5.41
C PHE A 472 25.48 2.97 -4.75
N GLU A 473 26.11 3.90 -5.45
CA GLU A 473 27.27 4.64 -4.94
C GLU A 473 26.77 5.66 -3.89
N GLY A 474 27.10 5.46 -2.61
CA GLY A 474 26.91 6.45 -1.56
C GLY A 474 28.14 7.36 -1.38
N ASN A 475 28.08 8.29 -0.42
CA ASN A 475 29.23 9.13 -0.01
C ASN A 475 30.37 8.34 0.69
N GLY A 476 30.32 7.00 0.66
CA GLY A 476 31.25 6.11 1.32
C GLY A 476 32.09 5.31 0.32
N ILE A 477 32.68 4.22 0.79
CA ILE A 477 33.46 3.32 -0.05
C ILE A 477 32.50 2.53 -0.96
N SER A 478 32.77 2.54 -2.27
CA SER A 478 32.08 1.66 -3.24
C SER A 478 32.85 0.35 -3.42
N PRO A 479 32.29 -0.80 -2.98
CA PRO A 479 32.91 -2.09 -3.21
C PRO A 479 33.03 -2.42 -4.70
N ARG A 480 32.04 -2.07 -5.52
CA ARG A 480 32.05 -2.35 -6.97
C ARG A 480 33.17 -1.58 -7.67
N ARG A 481 33.40 -0.33 -7.31
CA ARG A 481 34.47 0.48 -7.87
C ARG A 481 35.85 -0.03 -7.47
N ILE A 482 36.01 -0.46 -6.22
CA ILE A 482 37.24 -1.09 -5.74
C ILE A 482 37.52 -2.37 -6.53
N ILE A 483 36.51 -3.25 -6.65
CA ILE A 483 36.66 -4.52 -7.39
C ILE A 483 37.00 -4.24 -8.86
N ALA A 484 36.28 -3.33 -9.52
CA ALA A 484 36.58 -2.91 -10.89
C ALA A 484 38.03 -2.41 -11.00
N SER A 485 38.47 -1.53 -10.11
CA SER A 485 39.84 -0.99 -10.11
C SER A 485 40.89 -2.07 -9.88
N MET A 486 40.64 -3.05 -9.00
CA MET A 486 41.51 -4.22 -8.79
C MET A 486 41.60 -5.11 -10.03
N MET A 487 40.54 -5.15 -10.84
CA MET A 487 40.51 -5.82 -12.15
C MET A 487 41.08 -4.94 -13.28
N GLY A 488 41.58 -3.74 -12.98
CA GLY A 488 42.06 -2.79 -14.00
C GLY A 488 40.94 -2.18 -14.85
N LEU A 489 39.71 -2.16 -14.35
CA LEU A 489 38.51 -1.64 -15.00
C LEU A 489 38.05 -0.34 -14.33
N ASP A 490 37.44 0.54 -15.12
CA ASP A 490 36.75 1.73 -14.62
C ASP A 490 35.24 1.51 -14.61
N LEU A 491 34.62 1.61 -13.43
CA LEU A 491 33.19 1.31 -13.25
C LEU A 491 32.28 2.25 -14.06
N ASP A 492 32.63 3.53 -14.18
CA ASP A 492 31.81 4.51 -14.91
C ASP A 492 31.82 4.21 -16.42
N THR A 493 32.96 3.77 -16.94
CA THR A 493 33.10 3.27 -18.32
C THR A 493 32.24 2.03 -18.55
N LEU A 494 32.26 1.07 -17.62
CA LEU A 494 31.45 -0.15 -17.74
C LEU A 494 29.94 0.17 -17.74
N LEU A 495 29.51 1.11 -16.89
CA LEU A 495 28.10 1.50 -16.78
C LEU A 495 27.59 2.31 -17.98
N SER A 496 28.44 3.16 -18.56
CA SER A 496 28.07 4.07 -19.66
C SER A 496 28.01 3.40 -21.04
N ASP A 497 28.78 2.34 -21.26
CA ASP A 497 28.78 1.59 -22.53
C ASP A 497 28.83 0.08 -22.30
N GLN A 498 27.69 -0.51 -21.90
CA GLN A 498 27.60 -1.94 -21.56
C GLN A 498 27.77 -2.88 -22.77
N GLY A 499 27.58 -2.37 -23.99
CA GLY A 499 27.72 -3.13 -25.22
C GLY A 499 29.14 -3.17 -25.78
N ALA A 500 30.05 -2.34 -25.27
CA ALA A 500 31.46 -2.39 -25.64
C ALA A 500 32.12 -3.66 -25.10
N ILE A 501 33.09 -4.18 -25.86
CA ILE A 501 33.89 -5.35 -25.50
C ILE A 501 35.17 -4.90 -24.83
N ASN A 502 35.45 -5.47 -23.67
CA ASN A 502 36.75 -5.35 -23.05
C ASN A 502 37.71 -6.38 -23.67
N GLU A 503 38.71 -5.91 -24.40
CA GLU A 503 39.67 -6.79 -25.11
C GLU A 503 40.49 -7.68 -24.17
N HIS A 504 40.77 -7.22 -22.96
CA HIS A 504 41.57 -7.99 -21.98
C HIS A 504 40.78 -9.20 -21.46
N TYR A 505 39.49 -9.01 -21.18
CA TYR A 505 38.63 -10.06 -20.63
C TYR A 505 37.82 -10.83 -21.69
N GLY A 506 37.78 -10.35 -22.93
CA GLY A 506 36.99 -10.96 -24.01
C GLY A 506 35.48 -10.98 -23.71
N LYS A 507 35.00 -10.04 -22.89
CA LYS A 507 33.62 -9.95 -22.41
C LYS A 507 33.07 -8.56 -22.67
N SER A 508 31.76 -8.45 -22.84
CA SER A 508 31.12 -7.14 -22.87
C SER A 508 31.21 -6.47 -21.50
N HIS A 509 31.20 -5.15 -21.48
CA HIS A 509 31.14 -4.38 -20.24
C HIS A 509 29.93 -4.78 -19.39
N GLY A 510 28.78 -5.08 -20.03
CA GLY A 510 27.60 -5.58 -19.34
C GLY A 510 27.79 -6.95 -18.69
N GLN A 511 28.55 -7.85 -19.30
CA GLN A 511 28.94 -9.15 -18.72
C GLN A 511 29.95 -9.01 -17.56
N LEU A 512 30.73 -7.93 -17.53
CA LEU A 512 31.68 -7.63 -16.45
C LEU A 512 31.03 -6.94 -15.24
N LEU A 513 29.80 -6.43 -15.40
CA LEU A 513 29.03 -5.80 -14.33
C LEU A 513 28.24 -6.80 -13.46
N GLU A 514 28.05 -8.02 -13.99
CA GLU A 514 27.62 -9.23 -13.28
C GLU A 514 28.74 -9.73 -12.38
#